data_AF-L2FJG6-F1
#
_entry.id   AF-L2FJG6-F1
#
_cell.length_a   1.000
_cell.length_b   1.000
_cell.length_c   1.000
_cell.angle_alpha   90.00
_cell.angle_beta   90.00
_cell.angle_gamma   90.00
#
_symmetry.space_group_name_H-M   'P 1'
#
loop_
_entity.id
_entity.type
_entity.pdbx_description
1 polymer ?
#
loop_
_entity_poly.entity_id
_entity_poly.type
_entity_poly.pdbx_seq_one_letter_code
_entity_poly.pdbx_strand_id
1 'polypeptide(L)'
;MEIANACCCKIESEDSELSNITTQKRLALQYYNKAIGLLRPQLCNRRPESVRISLVVCIIFIYLEFMQERYEDGYVHFRHGLQLLDLLTPGLSSGSRPFRDCADESLAETLAWLDIQTTLLKTNSSQGHYSRKLPSWHDTEVPTAFRDILHARQSMDRLLFRSYALEEESRQSSCHSATTFDLLGSQKRLRNDLAFWSKTFGAYTKKMWPFIGDQDKVAYSYLPVYHEMAFIIVETSLYPTDESIFDRYTDNFVFILSAIKDILEAMLPVPLAHEASKHCTQRFSYSAQMGLIPPLYYTAMKCRVPILRRQAVELVTTGLHEEGIWDTSLSAQMAREVISLEEKGLCG
;
A
#
# COMPACT_ATOMS: atom_id res chain seq x y z
N MET A 1 -42.92 17.21 -27.73
CA MET A 1 -41.87 18.25 -27.81
C MET A 1 -40.97 18.28 -26.56
N GLU A 2 -41.41 17.76 -25.41
CA GLU A 2 -40.60 17.74 -24.17
C GLU A 2 -39.55 16.62 -24.08
N ILE A 3 -39.70 15.51 -24.81
CA ILE A 3 -38.72 14.40 -24.80
C ILE A 3 -37.43 14.76 -25.57
N ALA A 4 -37.51 15.66 -26.56
CA ALA A 4 -36.34 16.09 -27.34
C ALA A 4 -35.43 17.05 -26.56
N ASN A 5 -35.99 17.93 -25.73
CA ASN A 5 -35.22 18.91 -24.95
C ASN A 5 -34.46 18.27 -23.79
N ALA A 6 -34.98 17.20 -23.17
CA ALA A 6 -34.28 16.46 -22.13
C ALA A 6 -33.09 15.64 -22.66
N CYS A 7 -33.14 15.21 -23.92
CA CYS A 7 -32.04 14.51 -24.60
C CYS A 7 -30.92 15.50 -24.97
N CYS A 8 -31.26 16.69 -25.47
CA CYS A 8 -30.29 17.72 -25.86
C CYS A 8 -29.47 18.27 -24.67
N CYS A 9 -30.12 18.49 -23.51
CA CYS A 9 -29.42 18.95 -22.30
C CYS A 9 -28.43 17.91 -21.73
N LYS A 10 -28.72 16.61 -21.91
CA LYS A 10 -27.78 15.53 -21.52
C LYS A 10 -26.57 15.49 -22.43
N ILE A 11 -26.78 15.60 -23.75
CA ILE A 11 -25.72 15.59 -24.76
C ILE A 11 -24.79 16.81 -24.58
N GLU A 12 -25.33 18.01 -24.35
CA GLU A 12 -24.52 19.20 -24.09
C GLU A 12 -23.72 19.12 -22.77
N SER A 13 -24.26 18.45 -21.75
CA SER A 13 -23.53 18.22 -20.49
C SER A 13 -22.40 17.19 -20.66
N GLU A 14 -22.62 16.13 -21.43
CA GLU A 14 -21.63 15.08 -21.74
C GLU A 14 -20.51 15.64 -22.64
N ASP A 15 -20.83 16.47 -23.63
CA ASP A 15 -19.85 17.13 -24.50
C ASP A 15 -19.00 18.18 -23.73
N SER A 16 -19.60 18.90 -22.79
CA SER A 16 -18.88 19.83 -21.90
C SER A 16 -17.91 19.09 -20.97
N GLU A 17 -18.35 17.97 -20.41
CA GLU A 17 -17.56 17.11 -19.52
C GLU A 17 -16.41 16.43 -20.27
N LEU A 18 -16.66 15.91 -21.47
CA LEU A 18 -15.65 15.32 -22.36
C LEU A 18 -14.60 16.36 -22.82
N SER A 19 -15.04 17.58 -23.13
CA SER A 19 -14.15 18.72 -23.47
C SER A 19 -13.25 19.12 -22.29
N ASN A 20 -13.79 19.09 -21.07
CA ASN A 20 -13.04 19.40 -19.85
C ASN A 20 -12.00 18.30 -19.55
N ILE A 21 -12.37 17.02 -19.64
CA ILE A 21 -11.45 15.88 -19.49
C ILE A 21 -10.31 15.95 -20.51
N THR A 22 -10.63 16.27 -21.76
CA THR A 22 -9.63 16.40 -22.84
C THR A 22 -8.66 17.56 -22.57
N THR A 23 -9.16 18.67 -22.04
CA THR A 23 -8.34 19.82 -21.66
C THR A 23 -7.41 19.51 -20.48
N GLN A 24 -7.92 18.81 -19.46
CA GLN A 24 -7.14 18.38 -18.31
C GLN A 24 -6.03 17.39 -18.70
N LYS A 25 -6.34 16.40 -19.54
CA LYS A 25 -5.34 15.46 -20.08
C LYS A 25 -4.21 16.18 -20.84
N ARG A 26 -4.57 17.18 -21.64
CA ARG A 26 -3.57 18.00 -22.38
C ARG A 26 -2.68 18.80 -21.42
N LEU A 27 -3.24 19.40 -20.38
CA LEU A 27 -2.49 20.14 -19.37
C LEU A 27 -1.55 19.21 -18.58
N ALA A 28 -2.03 18.03 -18.17
CA ALA A 28 -1.22 17.02 -17.49
C ALA A 28 0.01 16.64 -18.33
N LEU A 29 -0.19 16.37 -19.64
CA LEU A 29 0.90 16.04 -20.56
C LEU A 29 1.89 17.20 -20.76
N GLN A 30 1.43 18.45 -20.76
CA GLN A 30 2.31 19.62 -20.80
C GLN A 30 3.20 19.71 -19.55
N TYR A 31 2.63 19.54 -18.35
CA TYR A 31 3.40 19.54 -17.11
C TYR A 31 4.36 18.36 -17.02
N TYR A 32 3.94 17.18 -17.47
CA TYR A 32 4.80 15.99 -17.54
C TYR A 32 6.03 16.23 -18.43
N ASN A 33 5.82 16.73 -19.65
CA ASN A 33 6.92 17.05 -20.57
C ASN A 33 7.82 18.17 -20.04
N LYS A 34 7.24 19.18 -19.39
CA LYS A 34 8.01 20.25 -18.73
C LYS A 34 8.87 19.70 -17.59
N ALA A 35 8.33 18.80 -16.77
CA ALA A 35 9.07 18.14 -15.70
C ALA A 35 10.26 17.34 -16.24
N ILE A 36 10.08 16.57 -17.33
CA ILE A 36 11.19 15.87 -18.01
C ILE A 36 12.25 16.86 -18.48
N GLY A 37 11.84 17.98 -19.09
CA GLY A 37 12.77 19.02 -19.55
C GLY A 37 13.63 19.58 -18.42
N LEU A 38 13.02 19.83 -17.25
CA LEU A 38 13.70 20.33 -16.05
C LEU A 38 14.53 19.25 -15.33
N LEU A 39 14.17 17.99 -15.48
CA LEU A 39 14.86 16.85 -14.88
C LEU A 39 16.16 16.49 -15.63
N ARG A 40 16.21 16.65 -16.95
CA ARG A 40 17.38 16.30 -17.78
C ARG A 40 18.72 16.84 -17.25
N PRO A 41 18.85 18.13 -16.88
CA PRO A 41 20.11 18.65 -16.32
C PRO A 41 20.47 18.00 -14.97
N GLN A 42 19.49 17.63 -14.16
CA GLN A 42 19.71 16.98 -12.87
C GLN A 42 20.24 15.55 -13.04
N LEU A 43 19.72 14.80 -14.02
CA LEU A 43 20.19 13.44 -14.32
C LEU A 43 21.65 13.39 -14.79
N CYS A 44 22.12 14.44 -15.46
CA CYS A 44 23.53 14.58 -15.86
C CYS A 44 24.44 14.93 -14.68
N ASN A 45 23.89 15.42 -13.57
CA ASN A 45 24.65 15.86 -12.40
C ASN A 45 24.61 14.80 -11.29
N ARG A 46 25.76 14.22 -10.95
CA ARG A 46 25.86 13.17 -9.92
C ARG A 46 25.95 13.69 -8.48
N ARG A 47 25.64 14.97 -8.23
CA ARG A 47 25.57 15.50 -6.87
C ARG A 47 24.39 14.88 -6.12
N PRO A 48 24.52 14.57 -4.81
CA PRO A 48 23.45 13.96 -4.02
C PRO A 48 22.12 14.73 -4.10
N GLU A 49 22.16 16.06 -4.10
CA GLU A 49 20.96 16.90 -4.21
C GLU A 49 20.24 16.71 -5.56
N SER A 50 21.00 16.62 -6.66
CA SER A 50 20.45 16.36 -7.99
C SER A 50 19.84 14.97 -8.07
N VAL A 51 20.51 13.96 -7.49
CA VAL A 51 19.98 12.59 -7.42
C VAL A 51 18.70 12.52 -6.58
N ARG A 52 18.61 13.23 -5.45
CA ARG A 52 17.38 13.33 -4.65
C ARG A 52 16.24 13.96 -5.42
N ILE A 53 16.50 15.08 -6.11
CA ILE A 53 15.48 15.72 -6.97
C ILE A 53 15.02 14.72 -8.05
N SER A 54 15.94 14.01 -8.69
CA SER A 54 15.61 12.99 -9.68
C SER A 54 14.78 11.86 -9.08
N LEU A 55 15.08 11.42 -7.87
CA LEU A 55 14.35 10.37 -7.18
C LEU A 55 12.94 10.82 -6.79
N VAL A 56 12.76 12.03 -6.27
CA VAL A 56 11.43 12.60 -5.98
C VAL A 56 10.58 12.68 -7.24
N VAL A 57 11.13 13.20 -8.34
CA VAL A 57 10.40 13.28 -9.62
C VAL A 57 10.07 11.88 -10.15
N CYS A 58 11.00 10.93 -10.00
CA CYS A 58 10.78 9.53 -10.36
C CYS A 58 9.60 8.93 -9.57
N ILE A 59 9.55 9.11 -8.24
CA ILE A 59 8.43 8.65 -7.41
C ILE A 59 7.10 9.27 -7.84
N ILE A 60 7.08 10.58 -8.13
CA ILE A 60 5.88 11.24 -8.66
C ILE A 60 5.45 10.61 -9.99
N PHE A 61 6.39 10.31 -10.88
CA PHE A 61 6.08 9.64 -12.15
C PHE A 61 5.56 8.22 -11.93
N ILE A 62 6.10 7.44 -10.99
CA ILE A 62 5.57 6.11 -10.64
C ILE A 62 4.08 6.20 -10.31
N TYR A 63 3.69 7.09 -9.39
CA TYR A 63 2.29 7.27 -9.01
C TYR A 63 1.44 7.81 -10.17
N LEU A 64 1.95 8.75 -10.98
CA LEU A 64 1.24 9.25 -12.16
C LEU A 64 1.01 8.17 -13.22
N GLU A 65 1.95 7.24 -13.40
CA GLU A 65 1.78 6.11 -14.30
C GLU A 65 0.74 5.13 -13.77
N PHE A 66 0.78 4.80 -12.48
CA PHE A 66 -0.19 3.91 -11.85
C PHE A 66 -1.62 4.50 -11.84
N MET A 67 -1.78 5.79 -11.53
CA MET A 67 -3.08 6.48 -11.64
C MET A 67 -3.60 6.57 -13.07
N GLN A 68 -2.73 6.43 -14.08
CA GLN A 68 -3.13 6.36 -15.49
C GLN A 68 -3.28 4.92 -15.98
N GLU A 69 -3.22 3.93 -15.09
CA GLU A 69 -3.26 2.50 -15.39
C GLU A 69 -2.12 2.03 -16.33
N ARG A 70 -1.06 2.83 -16.47
CA ARG A 70 0.15 2.50 -17.25
C ARG A 70 1.16 1.77 -16.37
N TYR A 71 0.75 0.61 -15.85
CA TYR A 71 1.53 -0.12 -14.86
C TYR A 71 2.95 -0.46 -15.32
N GLU A 72 3.13 -0.89 -16.56
CA GLU A 72 4.46 -1.22 -17.12
C GLU A 72 5.41 -0.01 -17.09
N ASP A 73 4.94 1.17 -17.48
CA ASP A 73 5.72 2.41 -17.42
C ASP A 73 6.03 2.79 -15.97
N GLY A 74 5.05 2.63 -15.06
CA GLY A 74 5.23 2.82 -13.63
C GLY A 74 6.31 1.90 -13.04
N TYR A 75 6.35 0.64 -13.47
CA TYR A 75 7.38 -0.33 -13.10
C TYR A 75 8.76 0.05 -13.65
N VAL A 76 8.82 0.57 -14.88
CA VAL A 76 10.08 1.09 -15.45
C VAL A 76 10.61 2.24 -14.61
N HIS A 77 9.77 3.21 -14.24
CA HIS A 77 10.17 4.28 -13.31
C HIS A 77 10.58 3.73 -11.96
N PHE A 78 9.85 2.77 -11.41
CA PHE A 78 10.19 2.13 -10.13
C PHE A 78 11.59 1.53 -10.15
N ARG A 79 11.94 0.76 -11.19
CA ARG A 79 13.30 0.21 -11.36
C ARG A 79 14.37 1.28 -11.46
N HIS A 80 14.11 2.40 -12.14
CA HIS A 80 15.05 3.53 -12.17
C HIS A 80 15.17 4.22 -10.81
N GLY A 81 14.07 4.37 -10.07
CA GLY A 81 14.06 4.91 -8.71
C GLY A 81 14.94 4.10 -7.76
N LEU A 82 14.87 2.78 -7.84
CA LEU A 82 15.75 1.87 -7.10
C LEU A 82 17.23 2.09 -7.45
N GLN A 83 17.56 2.27 -8.73
CA GLN A 83 18.93 2.58 -9.17
C GLN A 83 19.40 3.97 -8.69
N LEU A 84 18.51 4.97 -8.64
CA LEU A 84 18.84 6.30 -8.11
C LEU A 84 19.09 6.25 -6.60
N LEU A 85 18.32 5.44 -5.86
CA LEU A 85 18.52 5.24 -4.43
C LEU A 85 19.89 4.62 -4.13
N ASP A 86 20.37 3.70 -4.97
CA ASP A 86 21.71 3.11 -4.86
C ASP A 86 22.83 4.16 -4.96
N LEU A 87 22.61 5.22 -5.74
CA LEU A 87 23.56 6.33 -5.87
C LEU A 87 23.61 7.23 -4.63
N LEU A 88 22.51 7.31 -3.86
CA LEU A 88 22.45 8.04 -2.58
C LEU A 88 23.02 7.22 -1.42
N THR A 89 23.12 5.90 -1.60
CA THR A 89 23.55 4.96 -0.56
C THR A 89 24.75 4.10 -0.97
N PRO A 90 25.85 4.70 -1.49
CA PRO A 90 27.02 3.93 -1.92
C PRO A 90 27.66 3.23 -0.72
N GLY A 91 27.45 1.92 -0.61
CA GLY A 91 28.04 1.07 0.43
C GLY A 91 27.08 0.24 1.28
N LEU A 92 25.75 0.37 1.14
CA LEU A 92 24.81 -0.48 1.90
C LEU A 92 24.76 -1.94 1.42
N SER A 93 25.44 -2.26 0.31
CA SER A 93 25.67 -3.64 -0.15
C SER A 93 26.60 -4.44 0.78
N SER A 94 27.27 -3.77 1.73
CA SER A 94 28.15 -4.38 2.74
C SER A 94 27.85 -3.74 4.09
N GLY A 95 26.96 -4.38 4.87
CA GLY A 95 26.54 -4.08 6.24
C GLY A 95 26.99 -2.77 6.93
N SER A 96 26.01 -2.09 7.53
CA SER A 96 26.18 -1.23 8.73
C SER A 96 26.60 0.23 8.54
N ARG A 97 25.96 1.00 7.65
CA ARG A 97 25.87 2.46 7.85
C ARG A 97 24.43 2.95 7.80
N PRO A 98 23.93 3.70 8.80
CA PRO A 98 22.62 4.32 8.70
C PRO A 98 22.61 5.40 7.61
N PHE A 99 21.42 5.69 7.05
CA PHE A 99 21.23 6.85 6.18
C PHE A 99 21.79 8.10 6.87
N ARG A 100 22.57 8.90 6.14
CA ARG A 100 23.16 10.15 6.68
C ARG A 100 22.13 11.28 6.75
N ASP A 101 21.02 11.16 6.04
CA ASP A 101 19.99 12.19 5.89
C ASP A 101 18.58 11.56 6.04
N CYS A 102 17.73 12.19 6.84
CA CYS A 102 16.33 11.80 7.06
C CYS A 102 15.52 11.83 5.74
N ALA A 103 15.86 12.72 4.81
CA ALA A 103 15.21 12.76 3.50
C ALA A 103 15.49 11.50 2.67
N ASP A 104 16.73 11.00 2.71
CA ASP A 104 17.12 9.80 1.98
C ASP A 104 16.47 8.55 2.60
N GLU A 105 16.34 8.51 3.94
CA GLU A 105 15.60 7.46 4.65
C GLU A 105 14.11 7.46 4.24
N SER A 106 13.45 8.63 4.24
CA SER A 106 12.04 8.73 3.84
C SER A 106 11.80 8.31 2.38
N LEU A 107 12.70 8.67 1.46
CA LEU A 107 12.60 8.23 0.05
C LEU A 107 12.80 6.72 -0.10
N ALA A 108 13.71 6.14 0.70
CA ALA A 108 13.90 4.71 0.77
C ALA A 108 12.67 3.99 1.35
N GLU A 109 12.05 4.55 2.39
CA GLU A 109 10.78 4.07 2.97
C GLU A 109 9.67 4.04 1.91
N THR A 110 9.51 5.09 1.12
CA THR A 110 8.52 5.14 0.04
C THR A 110 8.76 4.08 -1.03
N LEU A 111 10.01 3.92 -1.51
CA LEU A 111 10.32 2.92 -2.52
C LEU A 111 10.20 1.49 -1.99
N ALA A 112 10.62 1.22 -0.76
CA ALA A 112 10.41 -0.06 -0.13
C ALA A 112 8.91 -0.39 -0.09
N TRP A 113 8.08 0.59 0.30
CA TRP A 113 6.64 0.37 0.40
C TRP A 113 6.04 0.01 -0.95
N LEU A 114 6.43 0.74 -2.00
CA LEU A 114 6.06 0.41 -3.37
C LEU A 114 6.48 -1.02 -3.76
N ASP A 115 7.67 -1.48 -3.35
CA ASP A 115 8.12 -2.85 -3.59
C ASP A 115 7.16 -3.90 -3.00
N ILE A 116 6.75 -3.73 -1.75
CA ILE A 116 5.78 -4.63 -1.09
C ILE A 116 4.45 -4.63 -1.81
N GLN A 117 3.92 -3.43 -2.10
CA GLN A 117 2.61 -3.31 -2.73
C GLN A 117 2.62 -3.95 -4.13
N THR A 118 3.71 -3.79 -4.88
CA THR A 118 3.86 -4.45 -6.18
C THR A 118 4.03 -5.96 -6.07
N THR A 119 4.68 -6.45 -5.01
CA THR A 119 4.79 -7.89 -4.71
C THR A 119 3.43 -8.50 -4.42
N LEU A 120 2.56 -7.77 -3.68
CA LEU A 120 1.20 -8.21 -3.41
C LEU A 120 0.35 -8.34 -4.68
N LEU A 121 0.48 -7.40 -5.62
CA LEU A 121 -0.25 -7.42 -6.89
C LEU A 121 0.24 -8.50 -7.85
N LYS A 122 1.56 -8.78 -7.88
CA LYS A 122 2.14 -9.75 -8.82
C LYS A 122 2.06 -11.17 -8.25
N THR A 123 1.02 -11.90 -8.65
CA THR A 123 0.76 -13.30 -8.25
C THR A 123 1.80 -14.34 -8.73
N ASN A 124 2.81 -13.95 -9.52
CA ASN A 124 3.88 -14.86 -9.96
C ASN A 124 5.26 -14.23 -9.84
N SER A 125 6.12 -14.94 -9.11
CA SER A 125 7.56 -14.77 -9.00
C SER A 125 8.23 -14.63 -10.36
N SER A 126 8.69 -13.43 -10.68
CA SER A 126 9.97 -13.14 -11.35
C SER A 126 9.91 -11.74 -11.97
N GLN A 127 10.89 -10.90 -11.60
CA GLN A 127 11.18 -9.57 -12.15
C GLN A 127 10.52 -8.38 -11.44
N GLY A 128 11.27 -7.94 -10.43
CA GLY A 128 11.06 -6.71 -9.68
C GLY A 128 11.71 -6.73 -8.30
N HIS A 129 12.49 -7.76 -7.93
CA HIS A 129 12.99 -7.93 -6.57
C HIS A 129 13.89 -6.77 -6.13
N TYR A 130 13.39 -5.83 -5.34
CA TYR A 130 14.24 -5.12 -4.39
C TYR A 130 14.42 -5.98 -3.13
N SER A 131 15.04 -7.15 -3.32
CA SER A 131 15.59 -7.99 -2.24
C SER A 131 16.86 -7.34 -1.66
N ARG A 132 16.76 -6.08 -1.23
CA ARG A 132 17.79 -5.44 -0.44
C ARG A 132 17.31 -5.40 1.00
N LYS A 133 17.99 -6.14 1.87
CA LYS A 133 17.92 -5.96 3.33
C LYS A 133 18.25 -4.51 3.62
N LEU A 134 17.23 -3.65 3.76
CA LEU A 134 17.43 -2.22 3.97
C LEU A 134 18.04 -2.07 5.38
N PRO A 135 19.31 -1.61 5.51
CA PRO A 135 20.06 -1.80 6.75
C PRO A 135 19.48 -1.11 7.99
N SER A 136 18.65 -0.07 7.82
CA SER A 136 18.06 0.67 8.95
C SER A 136 16.85 -0.01 9.62
N TRP A 137 16.35 -1.12 9.07
CA TRP A 137 15.01 -1.64 9.44
C TRP A 137 15.04 -2.86 10.34
N HIS A 138 16.14 -3.62 10.30
CA HIS A 138 16.26 -4.86 11.07
C HIS A 138 16.54 -4.62 12.56
N ASP A 139 17.07 -3.44 12.92
CA ASP A 139 17.54 -3.12 14.28
C ASP A 139 16.71 -2.03 15.00
N THR A 140 15.61 -1.54 14.40
CA THR A 140 14.76 -0.56 15.11
C THR A 140 13.79 -1.29 16.02
N GLU A 141 13.99 -1.16 17.34
CA GLU A 141 13.05 -1.62 18.35
C GLU A 141 11.70 -0.90 18.25
N VAL A 142 10.62 -1.60 18.61
CA VAL A 142 9.30 -0.98 18.69
C VAL A 142 9.32 0.09 19.81
N PRO A 143 8.89 1.33 19.54
CA PRO A 143 8.88 2.39 20.55
C PRO A 143 8.05 2.03 21.77
N THR A 144 8.51 2.41 22.96
CA THR A 144 7.74 2.20 24.21
C THR A 144 6.53 3.13 24.34
N ALA A 145 6.46 4.19 23.52
CA ALA A 145 5.34 5.12 23.43
C ALA A 145 5.30 5.80 22.06
N PHE A 146 4.10 6.13 21.59
CA PHE A 146 3.91 6.92 20.37
C PHE A 146 3.69 8.40 20.69
N ARG A 147 4.34 9.27 19.90
CA ARG A 147 4.26 10.73 20.03
C ARG A 147 3.02 11.29 19.34
N ASP A 148 2.67 10.69 18.20
CA ASP A 148 1.56 11.04 17.33
C ASP A 148 1.15 9.79 16.54
N ILE A 149 0.04 9.90 15.79
CA ILE A 149 -0.48 8.81 14.95
C ILE A 149 0.47 8.45 13.80
N LEU A 150 1.23 9.44 13.29
CA LEU A 150 2.19 9.23 12.22
C LEU A 150 3.35 8.32 12.69
N HIS A 151 3.85 8.52 13.90
CA HIS A 151 4.89 7.68 14.50
C HIS A 151 4.40 6.25 14.73
N ALA A 152 3.15 6.08 15.15
CA ALA A 152 2.54 4.75 15.26
C ALA A 152 2.45 4.05 13.89
N ARG A 153 2.04 4.79 12.86
CA ARG A 153 1.97 4.32 11.46
C ARG A 153 3.33 3.90 10.94
N GLN A 154 4.34 4.76 11.03
CA GLN A 154 5.71 4.46 10.60
C GLN A 154 6.27 3.21 11.31
N SER A 155 5.98 3.06 12.61
CA SER A 155 6.36 1.86 13.34
C SER A 155 5.62 0.61 12.86
N MET A 156 4.35 0.72 12.45
CA MET A 156 3.58 -0.40 11.90
C MET A 156 4.08 -0.77 10.50
N ASP A 157 4.36 0.22 9.65
CA ASP A 157 4.96 0.01 8.33
C ASP A 157 6.21 -0.85 8.48
N ARG A 158 7.15 -0.43 9.35
CA ARG A 158 8.39 -1.18 9.64
C ARG A 158 8.16 -2.63 10.05
N LEU A 159 7.13 -2.92 10.84
CA LEU A 159 6.79 -4.29 11.22
C LEU A 159 6.25 -5.07 10.02
N LEU A 160 5.36 -4.48 9.23
CA LEU A 160 4.84 -5.11 8.02
C LEU A 160 5.97 -5.43 7.02
N PHE A 161 6.92 -4.50 6.83
CA PHE A 161 8.12 -4.74 6.03
C PHE A 161 8.90 -5.96 6.48
N ARG A 162 9.18 -6.05 7.78
CA ARG A 162 9.90 -7.18 8.35
C ARG A 162 9.11 -8.48 8.23
N SER A 163 7.78 -8.45 8.30
CA SER A 163 6.91 -9.61 8.06
C SER A 163 7.05 -10.15 6.65
N TYR A 164 6.97 -9.28 5.63
CA TYR A 164 7.16 -9.68 4.22
C TYR A 164 8.58 -10.16 3.94
N ALA A 165 9.59 -9.47 4.49
CA ALA A 165 10.98 -9.89 4.33
C ALA A 165 11.22 -11.30 4.90
N LEU A 166 10.58 -11.65 6.03
CA LEU A 166 10.66 -12.99 6.60
C LEU A 166 9.98 -14.05 5.70
N GLU A 167 8.80 -13.74 5.17
CA GLU A 167 8.07 -14.62 4.24
C GLU A 167 8.91 -14.88 2.98
N GLU A 168 9.53 -13.84 2.43
CA GLU A 168 10.38 -13.94 1.25
C GLU A 168 11.69 -14.68 1.52
N GLU A 169 12.35 -14.41 2.66
CA GLU A 169 13.57 -15.14 3.07
C GLU A 169 13.26 -16.63 3.25
N SER A 170 12.09 -16.98 3.79
CA SER A 170 11.61 -18.36 3.91
C SER A 170 11.37 -19.02 2.54
N ARG A 171 10.74 -18.32 1.59
CA ARG A 171 10.58 -18.80 0.20
C ARG A 171 11.93 -19.09 -0.47
N GLN A 172 12.90 -18.19 -0.29
CA GLN A 172 14.24 -18.30 -0.86
C GLN A 172 15.13 -19.31 -0.11
N SER A 173 14.85 -19.61 1.17
CA SER A 173 15.62 -20.58 1.95
C SER A 173 15.47 -22.02 1.44
N SER A 174 14.50 -22.29 0.58
CA SER A 174 14.45 -23.54 -0.20
C SER A 174 15.69 -23.74 -1.08
N CYS A 175 16.42 -22.67 -1.46
CA CYS A 175 17.63 -22.72 -2.27
C CYS A 175 18.94 -22.28 -1.56
N HIS A 176 18.88 -21.69 -0.36
CA HIS A 176 20.05 -21.25 0.42
C HIS A 176 19.99 -21.72 1.88
N SER A 177 21.13 -22.09 2.46
CA SER A 177 21.25 -22.65 3.81
C SER A 177 21.05 -21.63 4.94
N ALA A 178 19.97 -20.84 4.91
CA ALA A 178 19.53 -20.13 6.10
C ALA A 178 19.35 -21.19 7.20
N THR A 179 20.04 -21.04 8.33
CA THR A 179 19.85 -22.01 9.40
C THR A 179 18.39 -21.86 9.84
N THR A 180 17.61 -22.94 9.79
CA THR A 180 16.18 -22.92 10.18
C THR A 180 15.96 -22.24 11.54
N PHE A 181 16.97 -22.29 12.41
CA PHE A 181 17.05 -21.58 13.68
C PHE A 181 16.98 -20.05 13.56
N ASP A 182 17.65 -19.45 12.58
CA ASP A 182 17.64 -18.00 12.35
C ASP A 182 16.24 -17.52 11.95
N LEU A 183 15.58 -18.25 11.05
CA LEU A 183 14.21 -17.98 10.61
C LEU A 183 13.21 -18.10 11.76
N LEU A 184 13.31 -19.17 12.57
CA LEU A 184 12.49 -19.35 13.77
C LEU A 184 12.74 -18.23 14.80
N GLY A 185 14.01 -17.83 14.97
CA GLY A 185 14.39 -16.71 15.82
C GLY A 185 13.79 -15.39 15.34
N SER A 186 13.84 -15.12 14.04
CA SER A 186 13.26 -13.93 13.42
C SER A 186 11.73 -13.90 13.52
N GLN A 187 11.06 -15.03 13.26
CA GLN A 187 9.62 -15.16 13.44
C GLN A 187 9.21 -14.88 14.89
N LYS A 188 9.93 -15.46 15.86
CA LYS A 188 9.67 -15.24 17.28
C LYS A 188 9.87 -13.79 17.71
N ARG A 189 10.93 -13.12 17.22
CA ARG A 189 11.15 -11.70 17.48
C ARG A 189 10.00 -10.85 16.93
N LEU A 190 9.58 -11.11 15.68
CA LEU A 190 8.48 -10.37 15.06
C LEU A 190 7.14 -10.57 15.78
N ARG A 191 6.84 -11.78 16.24
CA ARG A 191 5.67 -12.04 17.09
C ARG A 191 5.69 -11.17 18.36
N ASN A 192 6.82 -11.13 19.05
CA ASN A 192 6.98 -10.34 20.26
C ASN A 192 6.84 -8.83 19.97
N ASP A 193 7.43 -8.36 18.87
CA ASP A 193 7.37 -6.97 18.45
C ASP A 193 5.93 -6.56 18.09
N LEU A 194 5.20 -7.39 17.34
CA LEU A 194 3.78 -7.17 17.03
C LEU A 194 2.91 -7.14 18.29
N ALA A 195 3.14 -8.04 19.25
CA ALA A 195 2.42 -8.05 20.52
C ALA A 195 2.72 -6.79 21.34
N PHE A 196 3.98 -6.37 21.40
CA PHE A 196 4.39 -5.16 22.09
C PHE A 196 3.85 -3.89 21.42
N TRP A 197 3.88 -3.83 20.09
CA TRP A 197 3.31 -2.75 19.29
C TRP A 197 1.81 -2.60 19.57
N SER A 198 1.05 -3.70 19.51
CA SER A 198 -0.40 -3.69 19.76
C SER A 198 -0.74 -3.18 21.17
N LYS A 199 -0.01 -3.64 22.18
CA LYS A 199 -0.16 -3.16 23.56
C LYS A 199 0.13 -1.65 23.67
N THR A 200 1.22 -1.19 23.05
CA THR A 200 1.65 0.21 23.09
C THR A 200 0.66 1.11 22.35
N PHE A 201 0.19 0.67 21.17
CA PHE A 201 -0.80 1.38 20.39
C PHE A 201 -2.15 1.44 21.10
N GLY A 202 -2.59 0.34 21.73
CA GLY A 202 -3.81 0.33 22.55
C GLY A 202 -3.75 1.32 23.71
N ALA A 203 -2.62 1.44 24.40
CA ALA A 203 -2.43 2.43 25.46
C ALA A 203 -2.44 3.87 24.93
N TYR A 204 -1.76 4.11 23.80
CA TYR A 204 -1.75 5.40 23.10
C TYR A 204 -3.16 5.81 22.65
N THR A 205 -3.86 4.93 21.96
CA THR A 205 -5.24 5.14 21.47
C THR A 205 -6.17 5.41 22.63
N LYS A 206 -6.13 4.63 23.72
CA LYS A 206 -6.97 4.87 24.91
C LYS A 206 -6.74 6.26 25.52
N LYS A 207 -5.48 6.73 25.55
CA LYS A 207 -5.13 8.06 26.06
C LYS A 207 -5.65 9.17 25.14
N MET A 208 -5.55 8.98 23.83
CA MET A 208 -5.90 10.00 22.84
C MET A 208 -7.39 10.02 22.47
N TRP A 209 -8.10 8.89 22.60
CA TRP A 209 -9.49 8.70 22.19
C TRP A 209 -10.45 9.84 22.59
N PRO A 210 -10.42 10.39 23.82
CA PRO A 210 -11.32 11.47 24.21
C PRO A 210 -11.09 12.80 23.47
N PHE A 211 -9.93 12.97 22.84
CA PHE A 211 -9.50 14.23 22.21
C PHE A 211 -9.57 14.18 20.68
N ILE A 212 -9.95 13.05 20.10
CA ILE A 212 -9.95 12.82 18.64
C ILE A 212 -11.35 13.06 18.09
N GLY A 213 -11.48 13.92 17.08
CA GLY A 213 -12.74 14.13 16.35
C GLY A 213 -13.14 12.90 15.54
N ASP A 214 -14.43 12.75 15.23
CA ASP A 214 -14.94 11.54 14.57
C ASP A 214 -14.27 11.24 13.22
N GLN A 215 -13.93 12.29 12.44
CA GLN A 215 -13.20 12.13 11.19
C GLN A 215 -11.76 11.64 11.36
N ASP A 216 -11.12 11.99 12.48
CA ASP A 216 -9.75 11.58 12.76
C ASP A 216 -9.67 10.16 13.35
N LYS A 217 -10.76 9.65 13.96
CA LYS A 217 -10.83 8.28 14.49
C LYS A 217 -10.57 7.23 13.40
N VAL A 218 -10.98 7.53 12.18
CA VAL A 218 -10.66 6.74 10.99
C VAL A 218 -9.16 6.44 10.89
N ALA A 219 -8.29 7.43 11.11
CA ALA A 219 -6.84 7.27 11.03
C ALA A 219 -6.29 6.26 12.08
N TYR A 220 -6.97 6.11 13.22
CA TYR A 220 -6.63 5.17 14.28
C TYR A 220 -7.13 3.76 13.99
N SER A 221 -8.25 3.64 13.27
CA SER A 221 -8.87 2.35 12.94
C SER A 221 -8.11 1.56 11.86
N TYR A 222 -7.29 2.22 11.03
CA TYR A 222 -6.46 1.53 10.02
C TYR A 222 -5.40 0.62 10.63
N LEU A 223 -4.72 1.08 11.68
CA LEU A 223 -3.52 0.39 12.15
C LEU A 223 -3.80 -1.00 12.75
N PRO A 224 -4.92 -1.23 13.48
CA PRO A 224 -5.32 -2.58 13.86
C PRO A 224 -5.54 -3.53 12.67
N VAL A 225 -6.07 -3.04 11.55
CA VAL A 225 -6.24 -3.86 10.34
C VAL A 225 -4.90 -4.34 9.79
N TYR A 226 -3.94 -3.42 9.65
CA TYR A 226 -2.58 -3.75 9.21
C TYR A 226 -1.82 -4.62 10.22
N HIS A 227 -2.09 -4.46 11.52
CA HIS A 227 -1.53 -5.31 12.56
C HIS A 227 -1.99 -6.76 12.41
N GLU A 228 -3.29 -6.99 12.22
CA GLU A 228 -3.83 -8.35 12.00
C GLU A 228 -3.28 -8.97 10.71
N MET A 229 -3.22 -8.20 9.62
CA MET A 229 -2.60 -8.64 8.38
C MET A 229 -1.12 -9.03 8.59
N ALA A 230 -0.33 -8.19 9.26
CA ALA A 230 1.07 -8.48 9.58
C ALA A 230 1.21 -9.71 10.48
N PHE A 231 0.30 -9.91 11.42
CA PHE A 231 0.26 -11.08 12.30
C PHE A 231 0.08 -12.36 11.48
N ILE A 232 -0.91 -12.41 10.58
CA ILE A 232 -1.13 -13.56 9.69
C ILE A 232 0.15 -13.84 8.89
N ILE A 233 0.73 -12.83 8.24
CA ILE A 233 1.97 -12.98 7.44
C ILE A 233 3.09 -13.59 8.28
N VAL A 234 3.33 -13.10 9.51
CA VAL A 234 4.38 -13.62 10.39
C VAL A 234 4.09 -15.07 10.80
N GLU A 235 2.85 -15.40 11.14
CA GLU A 235 2.51 -16.73 11.57
C GLU A 235 2.65 -17.77 10.45
N THR A 236 2.35 -17.37 9.21
CA THR A 236 2.38 -18.26 8.04
C THR A 236 3.71 -18.23 7.29
N SER A 237 4.62 -17.29 7.60
CA SER A 237 5.84 -17.01 6.83
C SER A 237 6.75 -18.22 6.62
N LEU A 238 6.79 -19.15 7.57
CA LEU A 238 7.66 -20.33 7.53
C LEU A 238 7.03 -21.54 6.81
N TYR A 239 5.84 -21.36 6.23
CA TYR A 239 5.10 -22.40 5.51
C TYR A 239 4.67 -21.91 4.12
N PRO A 240 5.61 -21.46 3.26
CA PRO A 240 5.29 -20.74 2.03
C PRO A 240 4.55 -21.56 0.97
N THR A 241 4.52 -22.90 1.11
CA THR A 241 3.84 -23.82 0.19
C THR A 241 2.54 -24.41 0.74
N ASP A 242 2.23 -24.16 2.00
CA ASP A 242 1.06 -24.73 2.66
C ASP A 242 -0.06 -23.69 2.72
N GLU A 243 -0.88 -23.60 1.67
CA GLU A 243 -2.03 -22.70 1.67
C GLU A 243 -3.09 -23.08 2.72
N SER A 244 -3.09 -24.32 3.24
CA SER A 244 -4.05 -24.72 4.28
C SER A 244 -3.77 -24.08 5.65
N ILE A 245 -2.57 -23.53 5.85
CA ILE A 245 -2.20 -22.85 7.09
C ILE A 245 -3.09 -21.64 7.38
N PHE A 246 -3.62 -20.99 6.34
CA PHE A 246 -4.48 -19.81 6.46
C PHE A 246 -5.84 -20.13 7.12
N ASP A 247 -6.28 -21.40 7.11
CA ASP A 247 -7.54 -21.82 7.75
C ASP A 247 -7.54 -21.52 9.25
N ARG A 248 -6.35 -21.51 9.89
CA ARG A 248 -6.17 -21.24 11.32
C ARG A 248 -6.44 -19.78 11.72
N TYR A 249 -6.49 -18.87 10.74
CA TYR A 249 -6.60 -17.42 10.96
C TYR A 249 -7.92 -16.85 10.43
N THR A 250 -8.95 -17.68 10.31
CA THR A 250 -10.29 -17.26 9.86
C THR A 250 -10.83 -16.09 10.69
N ASP A 251 -10.66 -16.13 12.02
CA ASP A 251 -11.13 -15.06 12.90
C ASP A 251 -10.40 -13.73 12.65
N ASN A 252 -9.11 -13.77 12.32
CA ASN A 252 -8.33 -12.58 11.96
C ASN A 252 -8.83 -11.96 10.64
N PHE A 253 -9.16 -12.80 9.64
CA PHE A 253 -9.77 -12.32 8.39
C PHE A 253 -11.16 -11.71 8.63
N VAL A 254 -11.98 -12.30 9.51
CA VAL A 254 -13.28 -11.73 9.91
C VAL A 254 -13.10 -10.37 10.58
N PHE A 255 -12.11 -10.23 11.47
CA PHE A 255 -11.78 -8.96 12.08
C PHE A 255 -11.39 -7.91 11.04
N ILE A 256 -10.48 -8.25 10.10
CA ILE A 256 -10.06 -7.35 9.02
C ILE A 256 -11.28 -6.83 8.25
N LEU A 257 -12.17 -7.71 7.81
CA LEU A 257 -13.36 -7.31 7.05
C LEU A 257 -14.32 -6.43 7.86
N SER A 258 -14.54 -6.79 9.12
CA SER A 258 -15.46 -6.08 10.00
C SER A 258 -14.94 -4.67 10.32
N ALA A 259 -13.66 -4.56 10.68
CA ALA A 259 -13.02 -3.28 10.95
C ALA A 259 -13.01 -2.36 9.71
N ILE A 260 -12.72 -2.91 8.52
CA ILE A 260 -12.77 -2.14 7.27
C ILE A 260 -14.19 -1.66 6.96
N LYS A 261 -15.20 -2.51 7.18
CA LYS A 261 -16.60 -2.13 7.00
C LYS A 261 -16.98 -0.98 7.94
N ASP A 262 -16.63 -1.05 9.22
CA ASP A 262 -16.88 0.02 10.19
C ASP A 262 -16.19 1.33 9.78
N ILE A 263 -14.97 1.24 9.25
CA ILE A 263 -14.23 2.40 8.71
C ILE A 263 -14.98 3.03 7.53
N LEU A 264 -15.43 2.22 6.57
CA LEU A 264 -16.17 2.70 5.41
C LEU A 264 -17.49 3.34 5.82
N GLU A 265 -18.23 2.73 6.76
CA GLU A 265 -19.48 3.29 7.30
C GLU A 265 -19.26 4.64 7.99
N ALA A 266 -18.16 4.79 8.74
CA ALA A 266 -17.79 6.05 9.38
C ALA A 266 -17.38 7.15 8.36
N MET A 267 -16.93 6.77 7.16
CA MET A 267 -16.57 7.71 6.08
C MET A 267 -17.75 8.13 5.19
N LEU A 268 -18.88 7.43 5.28
CA LEU A 268 -20.08 7.80 4.53
C LEU A 268 -20.56 9.19 4.97
N PRO A 269 -21.00 10.05 4.03
CA PRO A 269 -21.48 11.37 4.39
C PRO A 269 -22.71 11.22 5.29
N VAL A 270 -22.63 11.75 6.52
CA VAL A 270 -23.82 12.01 7.33
C VAL A 270 -24.72 12.93 6.48
N PRO A 271 -26.00 12.60 6.24
CA PRO A 271 -26.91 13.46 5.51
C PRO A 271 -27.30 14.64 6.40
N LEU A 272 -26.40 15.60 6.56
CA LEU A 272 -26.74 16.93 7.03
C LEU A 272 -26.67 17.84 5.81
N ALA A 273 -27.87 18.25 5.37
CA ALA A 273 -28.07 19.29 4.40
C ALA A 273 -27.16 20.48 4.74
N HIS A 274 -26.25 20.82 3.83
CA HIS A 274 -25.89 22.19 3.48
C HIS A 274 -25.22 22.17 2.11
N GLU A 275 -25.96 22.66 1.12
CA GLU A 275 -25.42 23.16 -0.13
C GLU A 275 -24.41 24.26 0.18
N ALA A 276 -23.13 24.04 -0.15
CA ALA A 276 -22.16 25.05 -0.61
C ALA A 276 -20.72 24.51 -0.49
N SER A 277 -20.27 23.75 -1.49
CA SER A 277 -18.94 23.88 -2.10
C SER A 277 -18.74 22.73 -3.09
N LYS A 278 -19.07 22.97 -4.36
CA LYS A 278 -18.72 22.08 -5.49
C LYS A 278 -17.26 22.27 -5.95
N HIS A 279 -16.43 23.00 -5.19
CA HIS A 279 -15.05 23.29 -5.54
C HIS A 279 -14.12 23.05 -4.36
N CYS A 280 -14.03 21.79 -3.99
CA CYS A 280 -12.85 21.09 -3.49
C CYS A 280 -13.36 19.71 -3.11
N THR A 281 -13.02 18.71 -3.91
CA THR A 281 -13.14 17.29 -3.58
C THR A 281 -12.30 16.99 -2.34
N GLN A 282 -12.81 17.36 -1.16
CA GLN A 282 -12.36 16.82 0.13
C GLN A 282 -12.97 15.43 0.27
N ARG A 283 -12.41 14.47 -0.47
CA ARG A 283 -12.59 13.05 -0.18
C ARG A 283 -11.28 12.35 -0.49
N PHE A 284 -10.65 11.89 0.58
CA PHE A 284 -9.41 11.12 0.67
C PHE A 284 -8.13 11.91 0.39
N SER A 285 -7.52 12.38 1.49
CA SER A 285 -6.09 12.63 1.54
C SER A 285 -5.39 11.35 1.07
N TYR A 286 -4.64 11.48 -0.03
CA TYR A 286 -3.81 10.44 -0.61
C TYR A 286 -2.75 10.02 0.42
N SER A 287 -3.13 9.13 1.33
CA SER A 287 -2.24 8.41 2.22
C SER A 287 -1.51 7.40 1.35
N ALA A 288 -0.49 7.84 0.62
CA ALA A 288 0.25 7.07 -0.39
C ALA A 288 0.94 5.79 0.16
N GLN A 289 0.78 5.52 1.45
CA GLN A 289 1.39 4.41 2.17
C GLN A 289 0.30 3.43 2.64
N MET A 290 -0.52 3.74 3.65
CA MET A 290 -1.54 2.81 4.14
C MET A 290 -2.97 3.24 3.79
N GLY A 291 -3.74 2.37 3.13
CA GLY A 291 -5.20 2.46 3.03
C GLY A 291 -5.88 1.07 3.09
N LEU A 292 -7.08 0.93 2.52
CA LEU A 292 -7.96 -0.23 2.72
C LEU A 292 -7.83 -1.32 1.66
N ILE A 293 -7.34 -1.01 0.45
CA ILE A 293 -7.29 -1.99 -0.64
C ILE A 293 -6.29 -3.12 -0.36
N PRO A 294 -5.05 -2.89 0.11
CA PRO A 294 -4.10 -3.96 0.39
C PRO A 294 -4.62 -5.06 1.34
N PRO A 295 -5.19 -4.74 2.53
CA PRO A 295 -5.70 -5.78 3.44
C PRO A 295 -6.94 -6.50 2.90
N LEU A 296 -7.81 -5.82 2.13
CA LEU A 296 -8.93 -6.47 1.46
C LEU A 296 -8.45 -7.43 0.38
N TYR A 297 -7.51 -6.99 -0.47
CA TYR A 297 -6.92 -7.83 -1.50
C TYR A 297 -6.20 -9.03 -0.89
N TYR A 298 -5.39 -8.83 0.14
CA TYR A 298 -4.73 -9.91 0.88
C TYR A 298 -5.76 -10.93 1.43
N THR A 299 -6.85 -10.45 2.01
CA THR A 299 -7.96 -11.31 2.49
C THR A 299 -8.59 -12.10 1.33
N ALA A 300 -8.87 -11.45 0.20
CA ALA A 300 -9.43 -12.09 -0.98
C ALA A 300 -8.50 -13.14 -1.61
N MET A 301 -7.18 -13.02 -1.41
CA MET A 301 -6.16 -13.91 -1.96
C MET A 301 -5.78 -15.06 -1.03
N LYS A 302 -5.75 -14.83 0.30
CA LYS A 302 -5.23 -15.79 1.27
C LYS A 302 -6.28 -16.47 2.14
N CYS A 303 -7.42 -15.84 2.40
CA CYS A 303 -8.49 -16.51 3.13
C CYS A 303 -9.03 -17.66 2.28
N ARG A 304 -9.31 -18.82 2.88
CA ARG A 304 -9.88 -19.98 2.17
C ARG A 304 -11.38 -20.16 2.41
N VAL A 305 -12.04 -19.20 3.08
CA VAL A 305 -13.49 -19.19 3.28
C VAL A 305 -14.18 -18.44 2.13
N PRO A 306 -14.93 -19.13 1.25
CA PRO A 306 -15.46 -18.54 0.02
C PRO A 306 -16.29 -17.25 0.22
N ILE A 307 -17.08 -17.21 1.29
CA ILE A 307 -17.94 -16.06 1.61
C ILE A 307 -17.09 -14.84 1.99
N LEU A 308 -16.06 -15.01 2.81
CA LEU A 308 -15.18 -13.91 3.25
C LEU A 308 -14.37 -13.35 2.07
N ARG A 309 -13.91 -14.21 1.15
CA ARG A 309 -13.19 -13.77 -0.06
C ARG A 309 -14.08 -12.90 -0.96
N ARG A 310 -15.33 -13.32 -1.19
CA ARG A 310 -16.29 -12.55 -1.98
C ARG A 310 -16.66 -11.22 -1.32
N GLN A 311 -16.83 -11.21 0.00
CA GLN A 311 -17.05 -9.99 0.76
C GLN A 311 -15.86 -9.03 0.64
N ALA A 312 -14.63 -9.53 0.71
CA ALA A 312 -13.43 -8.73 0.52
C ALA A 312 -13.41 -8.06 -0.86
N VAL A 313 -13.72 -8.81 -1.93
CA VAL A 313 -13.83 -8.28 -3.30
C VAL A 313 -14.94 -7.25 -3.43
N GLU A 314 -16.10 -7.48 -2.82
CA GLU A 314 -17.22 -6.53 -2.82
C GLU A 314 -16.79 -5.21 -2.16
N LEU A 315 -16.14 -5.27 -1.00
CA LEU A 315 -15.65 -4.10 -0.28
C LEU A 315 -14.59 -3.30 -1.06
N VAL A 316 -13.72 -3.98 -1.82
CA VAL A 316 -12.78 -3.30 -2.73
C VAL A 316 -13.55 -2.42 -3.72
N THR A 317 -14.66 -2.93 -4.28
CA THR A 317 -15.46 -2.21 -5.27
C THR A 317 -16.38 -1.12 -4.72
N THR A 318 -16.59 -1.06 -3.40
CA THR A 318 -17.47 -0.06 -2.78
C THR A 318 -16.69 1.16 -2.30
N GLY A 319 -16.84 2.29 -3.00
CA GLY A 319 -16.51 3.62 -2.48
C GLY A 319 -15.03 4.01 -2.41
N LEU A 320 -14.12 3.10 -2.79
CA LEU A 320 -12.68 3.37 -2.93
C LEU A 320 -12.38 3.52 -4.42
N HIS A 321 -12.02 4.71 -4.89
CA HIS A 321 -11.70 4.89 -6.31
C HIS A 321 -10.28 4.40 -6.60
N GLU A 322 -9.27 4.91 -5.88
CA GLU A 322 -7.86 4.55 -6.10
C GLU A 322 -7.05 4.74 -4.82
N GLU A 323 -6.09 3.86 -4.53
CA GLU A 323 -5.17 3.96 -3.40
C GLU A 323 -3.72 3.71 -3.84
N GLY A 324 -3.00 4.78 -4.17
CA GLY A 324 -1.61 4.66 -4.62
C GLY A 324 -1.51 3.83 -5.91
N ILE A 325 -0.97 2.62 -5.80
CA ILE A 325 -0.81 1.69 -6.93
C ILE A 325 -2.03 0.79 -7.14
N TRP A 326 -2.97 0.81 -6.20
CA TRP A 326 -4.14 -0.05 -6.17
C TRP A 326 -5.29 0.61 -6.92
N ASP A 327 -5.55 0.13 -8.13
CA ASP A 327 -6.83 0.33 -8.80
C ASP A 327 -7.85 -0.68 -8.29
N THR A 328 -9.00 -0.17 -7.87
CA THR A 328 -10.12 -0.97 -7.39
C THR A 328 -10.61 -1.97 -8.44
N SER A 329 -10.70 -1.57 -9.71
CA SER A 329 -11.27 -2.42 -10.77
C SER A 329 -10.37 -3.62 -11.07
N LEU A 330 -9.08 -3.35 -11.30
CA LEU A 330 -8.05 -4.34 -11.56
C LEU A 330 -7.87 -5.28 -10.36
N SER A 331 -7.77 -4.73 -9.16
CA SER A 331 -7.61 -5.54 -7.93
C SER A 331 -8.78 -6.51 -7.73
N ALA A 332 -10.01 -6.02 -7.91
CA ALA A 332 -11.20 -6.86 -7.84
C ALA A 332 -11.25 -7.90 -8.96
N GLN A 333 -10.87 -7.54 -10.19
CA GLN A 333 -10.82 -8.48 -11.31
C GLN A 333 -9.81 -9.60 -11.05
N MET A 334 -8.58 -9.27 -10.67
CA MET A 334 -7.53 -10.25 -10.37
C MET A 334 -7.96 -11.20 -9.25
N ALA A 335 -8.50 -10.66 -8.16
CA ALA A 335 -8.97 -11.46 -7.04
C ALA A 335 -10.12 -12.41 -7.46
N ARG A 336 -11.07 -11.94 -8.27
CA ARG A 336 -12.17 -12.79 -8.80
C ARG A 336 -11.64 -13.92 -9.67
N GLU A 337 -10.67 -13.66 -10.54
CA GLU A 337 -10.08 -14.70 -11.38
C GLU A 337 -9.38 -15.77 -10.54
N VAL A 338 -8.60 -15.38 -9.53
CA VAL A 338 -7.93 -16.33 -8.62
C VAL A 338 -8.96 -17.15 -7.84
N ILE A 339 -9.96 -16.51 -7.23
CA ILE A 339 -11.05 -17.19 -6.52
C ILE A 339 -11.75 -18.20 -7.45
N SER A 340 -12.06 -17.78 -8.68
CA SER A 340 -12.71 -18.61 -9.69
C SER A 340 -11.86 -19.84 -10.03
N LEU A 341 -10.54 -19.68 -10.20
CA LEU A 341 -9.64 -20.80 -10.49
C LEU A 341 -9.51 -21.77 -9.32
N GLU A 342 -9.39 -21.27 -8.10
CA GLU A 342 -9.24 -22.10 -6.89
C GLU A 342 -10.54 -22.84 -6.54
N GLU A 343 -11.70 -22.18 -6.66
CA GLU A 343 -13.00 -22.77 -6.31
C GLU A 343 -13.59 -23.68 -7.41
N LYS A 344 -13.21 -23.50 -8.69
CA LYS A 344 -13.60 -24.42 -9.77
C LYS A 344 -13.12 -25.85 -9.53
N GLY A 345 -12.01 -26.03 -8.82
CA GLY A 345 -11.49 -27.35 -8.43
C GLY A 345 -12.29 -28.06 -7.32
N LEU A 346 -13.27 -27.39 -6.71
CA LEU A 346 -14.05 -27.91 -5.58
C LEU A 346 -15.47 -28.36 -5.95
N CYS A 347 -15.90 -28.13 -7.20
CA CYS A 347 -17.22 -28.52 -7.73
C CYS A 347 -17.19 -29.85 -8.52
N GLY A 348 -16.20 -30.72 -8.27
CA GLY A 348 -16.04 -32.04 -8.90
C GLY A 348 -16.57 -33.19 -8.05
#